data_AF-A0A1F3BSG0-F1
#
_entry.id   AF-A0A1F3BSG0-F1
#
_cell.length_a   1.000
_cell.length_b   1.000
_cell.length_c   1.000
_cell.angle_alpha   90.00
_cell.angle_beta   90.00
_cell.angle_gamma   90.00
#
_symmetry.space_group_name_H-M   'P 1'
#
loop_
_entity.id
_entity.type
_entity.pdbx_description
1 polymer ?
#
loop_
_entity_poly.entity_id
_entity_poly.type
_entity_poly.pdbx_seq_one_letter_code
_entity_poly.pdbx_strand_id
1 'polypeptide(L)'
;MNLILEKTLDTPYVNLDNGIIEIKGRSMPENVLIFFEPIFDWIKEYIKDPAEFTKIDLFLAYTNSCSIKHISDMLRLLDSSYKEGHDMKIFWTYEQNDEEAKEAGHELESLLDIPFEYIETETESKSVKRILVKNLLTGKTGEISQRYWEIIVSNGHDKDFELL
;
A
#
# COMPACT_ATOMS: atom_id res chain seq x y z
N MET A 1 -1.86 19.90 -8.16
CA MET A 1 -0.76 19.01 -8.60
C MET A 1 -1.22 17.60 -8.31
N ASN A 2 -1.04 16.65 -9.24
CA ASN A 2 -1.48 15.26 -9.04
C ASN A 2 -0.28 14.32 -9.26
N LEU A 3 -0.11 13.33 -8.37
CA LEU A 3 0.87 12.26 -8.48
C LEU A 3 0.17 10.90 -8.31
N ILE A 4 0.35 10.00 -9.29
CA ILE A 4 -0.10 8.60 -9.21
C ILE A 4 1.11 7.69 -9.36
N LEU A 5 1.28 6.75 -8.43
CA LEU A 5 2.22 5.64 -8.52
C LEU A 5 1.42 4.34 -8.50
N GLU A 6 1.54 3.54 -9.57
CA GLU A 6 0.87 2.26 -9.67
C GLU A 6 1.43 1.26 -8.65
N LYS A 7 0.55 0.42 -8.08
CA LYS A 7 0.99 -0.67 -7.19
C LYS A 7 1.87 -1.66 -7.95
N THR A 8 2.86 -2.19 -7.26
CA THR A 8 3.64 -3.35 -7.73
C THR A 8 3.54 -4.48 -6.73
N LEU A 9 4.37 -5.51 -6.88
CA LEU A 9 4.46 -6.59 -5.89
C LEU A 9 4.93 -6.07 -4.52
N ASP A 10 5.82 -5.08 -4.51
CA ASP A 10 6.53 -4.64 -3.30
C ASP A 10 6.43 -3.13 -3.05
N THR A 11 5.68 -2.39 -3.88
CA THR A 11 5.37 -0.97 -3.66
C THR A 11 3.87 -0.72 -3.61
N PRO A 12 3.41 0.20 -2.75
CA PRO A 12 1.99 0.50 -2.64
C PRO A 12 1.53 1.29 -3.86
N TYR A 13 0.23 1.25 -4.10
CA TYR A 13 -0.45 2.28 -4.87
C TYR A 13 -0.37 3.60 -4.11
N VAL A 14 -0.11 4.69 -4.83
CA VAL A 14 -0.11 6.05 -4.27
C VAL A 14 -0.93 6.95 -5.18
N ASN A 15 -1.86 7.71 -4.61
CA ASN A 15 -2.64 8.73 -5.29
C ASN A 15 -2.68 9.99 -4.44
N LEU A 16 -1.99 11.02 -4.92
CA LEU A 16 -1.90 12.32 -4.28
C LEU A 16 -2.56 13.35 -5.19
N ASP A 17 -3.66 13.92 -4.72
CA ASP A 17 -4.38 15.00 -5.40
C ASP A 17 -4.83 16.04 -4.37
N ASN A 18 -5.40 17.15 -4.83
CA ASN A 18 -5.86 18.20 -3.95
C ASN A 18 -6.92 17.68 -2.96
N GLY A 19 -6.61 17.69 -1.67
CA GLY A 19 -7.47 17.15 -0.62
C GLY A 19 -7.48 15.63 -0.48
N ILE A 20 -6.67 14.89 -1.25
CA ILE A 20 -6.61 13.43 -1.23
C ILE A 20 -5.16 12.96 -1.13
N ILE A 21 -4.85 12.19 -0.09
CA ILE A 21 -3.58 11.48 0.08
C ILE A 21 -3.93 10.01 0.31
N GLU A 22 -3.69 9.16 -0.67
CA GLU A 22 -4.05 7.75 -0.60
C GLU A 22 -2.81 6.87 -0.81
N ILE A 23 -2.57 5.96 0.13
CA ILE A 23 -1.47 4.98 0.05
C ILE A 23 -2.02 3.59 0.40
N LYS A 24 -2.00 2.66 -0.56
CA LYS A 24 -2.65 1.36 -0.44
C LYS A 24 -1.79 0.20 -0.92
N GLY A 25 -1.62 -0.84 -0.11
CA GLY A 25 -0.96 -2.10 -0.47
C GLY A 25 0.31 -2.37 0.32
N ARG A 26 1.26 -3.08 -0.31
CA ARG A 26 2.50 -3.52 0.34
C ARG A 26 3.58 -2.47 0.17
N SER A 27 4.30 -2.13 1.23
CA SER A 27 5.43 -1.19 1.19
C SER A 27 6.72 -1.87 1.64
N MET A 28 7.45 -2.38 0.65
CA MET A 28 8.76 -3.01 0.79
C MET A 28 9.66 -2.69 -0.44
N PRO A 29 9.78 -1.43 -0.88
CA PRO A 29 10.61 -1.09 -2.04
C PRO A 29 12.06 -1.50 -1.82
N GLU A 30 12.72 -1.99 -2.87
CA GLU A 30 14.16 -2.29 -2.87
C GLU A 30 14.98 -1.05 -2.50
N ASN A 31 14.56 0.12 -3.00
CA ASN A 31 15.11 1.41 -2.61
C ASN A 31 14.02 2.33 -2.06
N VAL A 32 13.87 2.31 -0.74
CA VAL A 32 12.88 3.11 0.01
C VAL A 32 13.06 4.61 -0.23
N LEU A 33 14.31 5.09 -0.27
CA LEU A 33 14.58 6.52 -0.45
C LEU A 33 14.08 7.02 -1.80
N ILE A 34 14.41 6.30 -2.88
CA ILE A 34 13.98 6.65 -4.24
C ILE A 34 12.45 6.59 -4.37
N PHE A 35 11.81 5.61 -3.73
CA PHE A 35 10.35 5.47 -3.81
C PHE A 35 9.61 6.61 -3.11
N PHE A 36 10.05 6.99 -1.90
CA PHE A 36 9.37 8.00 -1.09
C PHE A 36 9.74 9.44 -1.45
N GLU A 37 10.88 9.69 -2.11
CA GLU A 37 11.31 11.03 -2.54
C GLU A 37 10.22 11.84 -3.28
N PRO A 38 9.58 11.33 -4.36
CA PRO A 38 8.53 12.08 -5.06
C PRO A 38 7.28 12.32 -4.19
N ILE A 39 7.00 11.43 -3.23
CA ILE A 39 5.87 11.57 -2.29
C ILE A 39 6.15 12.71 -1.30
N PHE A 40 7.36 12.74 -0.74
CA PHE A 40 7.78 13.81 0.17
C PHE A 40 7.76 15.18 -0.50
N ASP A 41 8.28 15.26 -1.73
CA ASP A 41 8.32 16.53 -2.44
C ASP A 41 6.93 17.02 -2.81
N TRP A 42 6.02 16.11 -3.20
CA TRP A 42 4.62 16.46 -3.40
C TRP A 42 3.98 17.01 -2.13
N ILE A 43 4.20 16.35 -0.97
CA ILE A 43 3.60 16.76 0.30
C ILE A 43 4.13 18.12 0.77
N LYS A 44 5.43 18.37 0.64
CA LYS A 44 6.03 19.67 0.97
C LYS A 44 5.43 20.82 0.16
N GLU A 45 5.07 20.56 -1.10
CA GLU A 45 4.40 21.57 -1.92
C GLU A 45 2.91 21.69 -1.56
N TYR A 46 2.22 20.57 -1.30
CA TYR A 46 0.81 20.55 -0.93
C TYR A 46 0.51 21.34 0.35
N ILE A 47 1.31 21.15 1.40
CA ILE A 47 1.07 21.79 2.71
C ILE A 47 1.25 23.32 2.71
N LYS A 48 1.74 23.92 1.61
CA LYS A 48 1.83 25.39 1.49
C LYS A 48 0.47 26.05 1.27
N ASP A 49 -0.46 25.33 0.65
CA ASP A 49 -1.82 25.78 0.35
C ASP A 49 -2.72 24.53 0.22
N PRO A 50 -2.96 23.79 1.33
CA PRO A 50 -3.74 22.56 1.30
C PRO A 50 -5.21 22.86 1.02
N ALA A 51 -5.95 21.85 0.56
CA ALA A 51 -7.39 21.96 0.39
C ALA A 51 -8.10 22.30 1.72
N GLU A 52 -9.34 22.80 1.63
CA GLU A 52 -10.17 23.09 2.82
C GLU A 52 -10.27 21.89 3.77
N PHE A 53 -10.31 20.67 3.21
CA PHE A 53 -10.22 19.42 3.94
C PHE A 53 -9.29 18.45 3.23
N THR A 54 -8.39 17.80 3.98
CA THR A 54 -7.49 16.76 3.47
C THR A 54 -7.87 15.40 4.01
N LYS A 55 -8.27 14.50 3.10
CA LYS A 55 -8.50 13.09 3.39
C LYS A 55 -7.21 12.30 3.21
N ILE A 56 -6.76 11.62 4.27
CA ILE A 56 -5.55 10.78 4.25
C ILE A 56 -5.97 9.31 4.42
N ASP A 57 -6.06 8.56 3.32
CA ASP A 57 -6.46 7.16 3.30
C ASP A 57 -5.24 6.23 3.29
N LEU A 58 -5.06 5.46 4.36
CA LEU A 58 -3.93 4.53 4.52
C LEU A 58 -4.45 3.09 4.63
N PHE A 59 -3.97 2.20 3.76
CA PHE A 59 -4.19 0.75 3.86
C PHE A 59 -2.88 0.02 3.62
N LEU A 60 -2.21 -0.39 4.69
CA LEU A 60 -0.84 -0.91 4.62
C LEU A 60 -0.79 -2.40 4.92
N ALA A 61 -1.25 -3.21 3.96
CA ALA A 61 -1.42 -4.67 4.12
C ALA A 61 -0.13 -5.44 4.46
N TYR A 62 1.05 -4.90 4.13
CA TYR A 62 2.33 -5.46 4.57
C TYR A 62 3.42 -4.40 4.46
N THR A 63 4.14 -4.14 5.54
CA THR A 63 5.20 -3.11 5.56
C THR A 63 6.44 -3.63 6.25
N ASN A 64 7.60 -3.06 5.91
CA ASN A 64 8.78 -3.19 6.73
C ASN A 64 9.00 -1.94 7.58
N SER A 65 9.84 -2.06 8.63
CA SER A 65 10.12 -0.97 9.56
C SER A 65 10.68 0.28 8.88
N CYS A 66 11.42 0.12 7.77
CA CYS A 66 11.96 1.25 7.02
C CYS A 66 10.84 2.05 6.33
N SER A 67 9.86 1.37 5.73
CA SER A 67 8.70 2.02 5.11
C SER A 67 7.82 2.71 6.14
N ILE A 68 7.55 2.06 7.29
CA ILE A 68 6.78 2.68 8.38
C ILE A 68 7.45 3.97 8.87
N LYS A 69 8.79 3.97 8.98
CA LYS A 69 9.52 5.20 9.33
C LYS A 69 9.26 6.33 8.33
N HIS A 70 9.33 6.07 7.03
CA HIS A 70 9.08 7.09 6.01
C HIS A 70 7.63 7.57 6.00
N ILE A 71 6.68 6.66 6.23
CA ILE A 71 5.26 7.02 6.40
C ILE A 71 5.07 7.88 7.65
N SER A 72 5.70 7.55 8.77
CA SER A 72 5.67 8.37 9.98
C SER A 72 6.25 9.76 9.75
N ASP A 73 7.43 9.85 9.11
CA ASP A 73 8.10 11.11 8.79
C ASP A 73 7.23 11.99 7.87
N MET A 74 6.54 11.36 6.91
CA MET A 74 5.57 12.00 6.03
C MET A 74 4.36 12.54 6.80
N LEU A 75 3.76 11.72 7.68
CA LEU A 75 2.61 12.12 8.49
C LEU A 75 2.94 13.25 9.47
N ARG A 76 4.18 13.34 9.97
CA ARG A 76 4.63 14.46 10.80
C ARG A 76 4.66 15.81 10.07
N LEU A 77 4.90 15.80 8.76
CA LEU A 77 4.82 17.02 7.94
C LEU A 77 3.36 17.49 7.82
N LEU A 78 2.45 16.55 7.56
CA LEU A 78 1.01 16.82 7.51
C LEU A 78 0.48 17.29 8.88
N ASP A 79 0.94 16.68 9.96
CA ASP A 79 0.56 17.04 11.34
C ASP A 79 1.00 18.46 11.72
N SER A 80 2.16 18.89 11.23
CA SER A 80 2.59 20.29 11.38
C SER A 80 1.61 21.25 10.70
N SER A 81 1.13 20.92 9.50
CA SER A 81 0.12 21.72 8.78
C SER A 81 -1.25 21.67 9.49
N TYR A 82 -1.67 20.52 10.02
CA TYR A 82 -2.87 20.41 10.84
C TYR A 82 -2.82 21.33 12.08
N LYS A 83 -1.67 21.39 12.76
CA LYS A 83 -1.43 22.29 13.91
C LYS A 83 -1.50 23.77 13.58
N GLU A 84 -1.30 24.14 12.32
CA GLU A 84 -1.47 25.51 11.83
C GLU A 84 -2.95 25.87 11.57
N GLY A 85 -3.86 24.89 11.69
CA GLY A 85 -5.31 25.07 11.61
C GLY A 85 -5.97 24.50 10.35
N HIS A 86 -5.22 23.76 9.54
CA HIS A 86 -5.75 23.09 8.35
C HIS A 86 -6.52 21.82 8.72
N ASP A 87 -7.70 21.61 8.12
CA ASP A 87 -8.55 20.46 8.44
C ASP A 87 -8.07 19.19 7.71
N MET A 88 -7.77 18.15 8.48
CA MET A 88 -7.22 16.89 7.99
C MET A 88 -7.73 15.72 8.83
N LYS A 89 -7.87 14.55 8.20
CA LYS A 89 -8.22 13.32 8.90
C LYS A 89 -7.57 12.10 8.28
N ILE A 90 -7.06 11.22 9.14
CA ILE A 90 -6.46 9.95 8.73
C ILE A 90 -7.50 8.85 8.84
N PHE A 91 -7.68 8.11 7.76
CA PHE A 91 -8.49 6.90 7.68
C PHE A 91 -7.54 5.71 7.60
N TRP A 92 -7.38 5.01 8.72
CA TRP A 92 -6.50 3.85 8.83
C TRP A 92 -7.31 2.56 8.60
N THR A 93 -7.14 1.98 7.42
CA THR A 93 -7.77 0.71 7.06
C THR A 93 -6.84 -0.45 7.40
N TYR A 94 -7.37 -1.51 8.01
CA TYR A 94 -6.65 -2.74 8.33
C TYR A 94 -7.59 -3.95 8.22
N GLU A 95 -7.01 -5.14 7.99
CA GLU A 95 -7.79 -6.37 7.91
C GLU A 95 -8.14 -6.90 9.31
N GLN A 96 -9.31 -7.51 9.47
CA GLN A 96 -9.84 -8.00 10.76
C GLN A 96 -8.88 -8.92 11.55
N ASN A 97 -7.99 -9.64 10.87
CA ASN A 97 -7.03 -10.56 11.51
C ASN A 97 -5.58 -10.03 11.53
N ASP A 98 -5.38 -8.76 11.16
CA ASP A 98 -4.07 -8.11 11.09
C ASP A 98 -3.88 -7.17 12.30
N GLU A 99 -3.65 -7.78 13.47
CA GLU A 99 -3.38 -7.05 14.72
C GLU A 99 -2.08 -6.22 14.64
N GLU A 100 -1.10 -6.66 13.85
CA GLU A 100 0.16 -5.91 13.65
C GLU A 100 -0.11 -4.58 12.93
N ALA A 101 -0.92 -4.59 11.86
CA ALA A 101 -1.31 -3.35 11.16
C ALA A 101 -2.16 -2.44 12.04
N LYS A 102 -3.03 -3.00 12.89
CA LYS A 102 -3.83 -2.21 13.84
C LYS A 102 -2.95 -1.54 14.90
N GLU A 103 -2.02 -2.28 15.50
CA GLU A 103 -1.07 -1.76 16.49
C GLU A 103 -0.19 -0.65 15.89
N ALA A 104 0.33 -0.84 14.68
CA ALA A 104 1.08 0.20 13.97
C ALA A 104 0.26 1.49 13.76
N GLY A 105 -1.04 1.35 13.48
CA GLY A 105 -1.95 2.49 13.40
C GLY A 105 -2.06 3.24 14.72
N HIS A 106 -2.18 2.53 15.85
CA HIS A 106 -2.22 3.15 17.19
C HIS A 106 -0.88 3.76 17.60
N GLU A 107 0.25 3.15 17.23
CA GLU A 107 1.57 3.73 17.44
C GLU A 107 1.70 5.08 16.72
N LEU A 108 1.27 5.15 15.45
CA LEU A 108 1.27 6.39 14.69
C LEU A 108 0.32 7.44 15.28
N GLU A 109 -0.89 7.05 15.66
CA GLU A 109 -1.87 7.93 16.33
C GLU A 109 -1.28 8.56 17.59
N SER A 110 -0.53 7.79 18.40
CA SER A 110 0.09 8.31 19.63
C SER A 110 1.14 9.42 19.42
N LEU A 111 1.58 9.62 18.17
CA LEU A 111 2.64 10.55 17.78
C LEU A 111 2.13 11.81 17.07
N LEU A 112 0.83 11.90 16.78
CA LEU A 112 0.20 12.89 15.91
C LEU A 112 -1.06 13.47 16.58
N ASP A 113 -1.42 14.70 16.22
CA ASP A 113 -2.63 15.37 16.68
C ASP A 113 -3.77 15.31 15.63
N ILE A 114 -3.46 14.94 14.39
CA ILE A 114 -4.46 14.66 13.34
C ILE A 114 -5.40 13.54 13.84
N PRO A 115 -6.73 13.70 13.73
CA PRO A 115 -7.67 12.65 14.13
C PRO A 115 -7.57 11.41 13.24
N PHE A 116 -7.60 10.23 13.88
CA PHE A 116 -7.65 8.93 13.22
C PHE A 116 -9.09 8.37 13.21
N GLU A 117 -9.44 7.72 12.11
CA GLU A 117 -10.60 6.85 12.00
C GLU A 117 -10.14 5.46 11.54
N TYR A 118 -10.43 4.47 12.36
CA TYR A 118 -10.05 3.07 12.11
C TYR A 118 -11.16 2.37 11.33
N ILE A 119 -10.81 1.82 10.16
CA ILE A 119 -11.70 1.07 9.28
C ILE A 119 -11.22 -0.38 9.26
N GLU A 120 -12.00 -1.27 9.87
CA GLU A 120 -11.77 -2.71 9.76
C GLU A 120 -12.40 -3.23 8.46
N THR A 121 -11.62 -3.96 7.66
CA THR A 121 -12.12 -4.66 6.46
C THR A 121 -12.04 -6.17 6.65
N GLU A 122 -12.91 -6.90 5.95
CA GLU A 122 -12.73 -8.34 5.80
C GLU A 122 -11.32 -8.59 5.24
N THR A 123 -10.60 -9.52 5.86
CA THR A 123 -9.37 -10.06 5.27
C THR A 123 -9.72 -10.45 3.85
N GLU A 124 -8.97 -9.98 2.85
CA GLU A 124 -8.99 -10.65 1.56
C GLU A 124 -8.52 -12.07 1.85
N SER A 125 -9.49 -12.96 2.13
CA SER A 125 -9.29 -14.38 2.08
C SER A 125 -8.56 -14.55 0.78
N LYS A 126 -7.29 -14.96 0.84
CA LYS A 126 -6.52 -15.29 -0.35
C LYS A 126 -7.31 -16.41 -1.03
N SER A 127 -8.36 -16.08 -1.78
CA SER A 127 -8.81 -16.84 -2.92
C SER A 127 -7.70 -16.65 -3.91
N VAL A 128 -6.55 -17.27 -3.61
CA VAL A 128 -5.52 -17.57 -4.56
C VAL A 128 -6.29 -18.26 -5.65
N LYS A 129 -6.59 -17.55 -6.73
CA LYS A 129 -7.29 -18.16 -7.85
C LYS A 129 -6.38 -19.30 -8.28
N ARG A 130 -6.84 -20.51 -8.03
CA ARG A 130 -6.09 -21.71 -8.35
C ARG A 130 -6.48 -22.15 -9.74
N ILE A 131 -5.48 -22.56 -10.48
CA ILE A 131 -5.65 -23.06 -11.84
C ILE A 131 -5.05 -24.45 -11.91
N LEU A 132 -5.72 -25.31 -12.65
CA LEU A 132 -5.23 -26.66 -12.91
C LEU A 132 -4.31 -26.56 -14.12
N VAL A 133 -3.07 -27.02 -13.98
CA VAL A 133 -2.10 -27.08 -15.07
C VAL A 133 -1.67 -28.51 -15.30
N LYS A 134 -1.37 -28.84 -16.54
CA LYS A 134 -0.71 -30.07 -16.94
C LYS A 134 0.68 -29.74 -17.45
N ASN A 135 1.70 -30.34 -16.86
CA ASN A 135 3.06 -30.24 -17.37
C ASN A 135 3.21 -31.15 -18.61
N LEU A 136 3.56 -30.58 -19.75
CA LEU A 136 3.64 -31.30 -21.03
C LEU A 136 4.86 -32.22 -21.13
N LEU A 137 5.93 -31.94 -20.37
CA LEU A 137 7.14 -32.77 -20.33
C LEU A 137 6.93 -34.07 -19.55
N THR A 138 6.14 -34.04 -18.47
CA THR A 138 5.94 -35.17 -17.56
C THR A 138 4.54 -35.77 -17.64
N GLY A 139 3.59 -35.09 -18.27
CA GLY A 139 2.18 -35.45 -18.32
C GLY A 139 1.42 -35.27 -16.99
N LYS A 140 2.08 -34.79 -15.93
CA LYS A 140 1.48 -34.64 -14.59
C LYS A 140 0.59 -33.40 -14.52
N THR A 141 -0.54 -33.54 -13.84
CA THR A 141 -1.44 -32.44 -13.50
C THR A 141 -1.19 -31.96 -12.07
N GLY A 142 -1.30 -30.65 -11.85
CA GLY A 142 -1.17 -30.05 -10.53
C GLY A 142 -1.99 -28.77 -10.44
N GLU A 143 -2.43 -28.44 -9.23
CA GLU A 143 -3.09 -27.18 -8.94
C GLU A 143 -2.05 -26.16 -8.48
N ILE A 144 -2.00 -25.01 -9.13
CA ILE A 144 -1.06 -23.92 -8.79
C ILE A 144 -1.79 -22.60 -8.59
N SER A 145 -1.15 -21.65 -7.93
CA SER A 145 -1.69 -20.28 -7.84
C SER A 145 -1.60 -19.55 -9.17
N GLN A 146 -2.58 -18.70 -9.49
CA GLN A 146 -2.50 -17.79 -10.64
C GLN A 146 -1.23 -16.92 -10.58
N ARG A 147 -0.81 -16.50 -9.39
CA ARG A 147 0.44 -15.76 -9.21
C ARG A 147 1.69 -16.58 -9.62
N TYR A 148 1.71 -17.88 -9.31
CA TYR A 148 2.80 -18.75 -9.75
C TYR A 148 2.77 -18.96 -11.27
N TRP A 149 1.57 -19.01 -11.86
CA TRP A 149 1.40 -19.04 -13.32
C TRP A 149 1.95 -17.79 -14.01
N GLU A 150 1.67 -16.60 -13.49
CA GLU A 150 2.22 -15.34 -14.02
C GLU A 150 3.76 -15.33 -13.99
N ILE A 151 4.38 -15.93 -12.97
CA ILE A 151 5.84 -16.12 -12.90
C ILE A 151 6.33 -17.09 -13.97
N ILE A 152 5.63 -18.20 -14.22
CA ILE A 152 5.95 -19.15 -15.30
C ILE A 152 5.91 -18.46 -16.66
N VAL A 153 4.85 -17.68 -16.93
CA VAL A 153 4.67 -16.91 -18.17
C VAL A 153 5.75 -15.84 -18.31
N SER A 154 6.03 -15.08 -17.24
CA SER A 154 7.07 -14.04 -17.25
C SER A 154 8.45 -14.59 -17.53
N ASN A 155 8.74 -15.83 -17.12
CA ASN A 155 10.00 -16.52 -17.40
C ASN A 155 10.00 -17.27 -18.75
N GLY A 156 8.91 -17.22 -19.53
CA GLY A 156 8.81 -17.87 -20.85
C GLY A 156 8.70 -19.40 -20.81
N HIS A 157 8.29 -19.96 -19.67
CA HIS A 157 8.11 -21.40 -19.46
C HIS A 157 6.66 -21.87 -19.65
N ASP A 158 5.75 -20.99 -20.10
CA ASP A 158 4.34 -21.30 -20.32
C ASP A 158 4.14 -22.43 -21.34
N LYS A 159 5.05 -22.56 -22.32
CA LYS A 159 5.05 -23.61 -23.33
C LYS A 159 5.23 -25.03 -22.76
N ASP A 160 5.76 -25.15 -21.55
CA ASP A 160 5.95 -26.45 -20.87
C ASP A 160 4.66 -26.91 -20.14
N PHE A 161 3.61 -26.09 -20.17
CA PHE A 161 2.37 -26.33 -19.43
C PHE A 161 1.12 -26.07 -20.28
N GLU A 162 0.03 -26.76 -19.95
CA GLU A 162 -1.30 -26.56 -20.52
C GLU A 162 -2.28 -26.22 -19.39
N LEU A 163 -3.06 -25.16 -19.55
CA LEU A 163 -4.15 -24.81 -18.64
C LEU A 163 -5.34 -25.74 -18.89
N LEU A 164 -5.91 -26.30 -17.82
CA LEU A 164 -7.07 -27.19 -17.85
C LEU A 164 -8.33 -26.51 -17.32
#